data_AF-A0A962RVY6-F1
#
_entry.id   AF-A0A962RVY6-F1
#
_cell.length_a   1.000
_cell.length_b   1.000
_cell.length_c   1.000
_cell.angle_alpha   90.00
_cell.angle_beta   90.00
_cell.angle_gamma   90.00
#
_symmetry.space_group_name_H-M   'P 1'
#
loop_
_entity.id
_entity.type
_entity.pdbx_description
1 polymer ?
#
loop_
_entity_poly.entity_id
_entity_poly.type
_entity_poly.pdbx_seq_one_letter_code
_entity_poly.pdbx_strand_id
1 'polypeptide(L)' 'MRYRITPEGLTDVANQTTGDVVTGTVWFTLFVGVVFLVAGVRGEQRWLQFWGALTCVCCALYFARDLLGFSRLLASS' A
#
# COMPACT_ATOMS: atom_id res chain seq x y z
N MET A 1 -20.82 -21.27 15.18
CA MET A 1 -20.71 -19.89 15.70
C MET A 1 -21.62 -19.00 14.88
N ARG A 2 -22.57 -18.29 15.50
CA ARG A 2 -23.51 -17.40 14.81
C ARG A 2 -22.97 -15.97 14.91
N TYR A 3 -22.48 -15.41 13.80
CA TYR A 3 -22.04 -14.01 13.74
C TYR A 3 -23.22 -13.11 14.10
N ARG A 4 -23.11 -12.38 15.22
CA ARG A 4 -24.10 -11.40 15.64
C ARG A 4 -23.67 -10.05 15.08
N ILE A 5 -24.29 -9.68 13.96
CA ILE A 5 -24.21 -8.37 13.33
C ILE A 5 -24.78 -7.33 14.29
N THR A 6 -24.00 -6.31 14.62
CA THR A 6 -24.44 -5.11 15.35
C THR A 6 -24.03 -3.90 14.51
N PRO A 7 -24.82 -2.80 14.44
CA PRO A 7 -24.76 -1.79 13.39
C PRO A 7 -23.44 -0.99 13.30
N GLU A 8 -22.54 -1.06 14.30
CA GLU A 8 -21.41 -0.13 14.42
C GLU A 8 -20.10 -0.76 14.92
N GLY A 9 -20.01 -2.09 15.13
CA GLY A 9 -18.96 -2.62 16.03
C GLY A 9 -17.99 -3.66 15.46
N LEU A 10 -18.42 -4.52 14.55
CA LEU A 10 -17.64 -5.71 14.17
C LEU A 10 -17.07 -5.63 12.75
N THR A 11 -17.80 -5.01 11.84
CA THR A 11 -17.30 -4.63 10.52
C THR A 11 -16.29 -3.50 10.61
N ASP A 12 -16.51 -2.51 11.48
CA ASP A 12 -15.67 -1.32 11.53
C ASP A 12 -14.27 -1.62 12.10
N VAL A 13 -14.19 -2.41 13.18
CA VAL A 13 -12.89 -2.86 13.74
C VAL A 13 -12.13 -3.77 12.76
N ALA A 14 -12.83 -4.68 12.07
CA ALA A 14 -12.19 -5.53 11.06
C ALA A 14 -11.71 -4.72 9.84
N ASN A 15 -12.46 -3.70 9.43
CA ASN A 15 -12.11 -2.83 8.31
C ASN A 15 -10.93 -1.90 8.67
N GLN A 16 -10.90 -1.35 9.89
CA GLN A 16 -9.77 -0.58 10.41
C GLN A 16 -8.51 -1.42 10.53
N THR A 17 -8.62 -2.64 11.07
CA THR A 17 -7.48 -3.58 11.16
C THR A 17 -6.93 -3.92 9.77
N THR A 18 -7.81 -4.10 8.79
CA THR A 18 -7.40 -4.39 7.40
C THR A 18 -6.69 -3.18 6.77
N GLY A 19 -7.22 -1.97 6.96
CA GLY A 19 -6.60 -0.73 6.47
C GLY A 19 -5.21 -0.47 7.05
N ASP A 20 -5.02 -0.70 8.35
CA ASP A 20 -3.74 -0.51 9.03
C ASP A 20 -2.70 -1.53 8.55
N VAL A 21 -3.09 -2.80 8.40
CA VAL A 21 -2.19 -3.85 7.88
C VAL A 21 -1.77 -3.57 6.43
N VAL A 22 -2.71 -3.12 5.58
CA VAL A 22 -2.39 -2.74 4.20
C VAL A 22 -1.43 -1.56 4.18
N THR A 23 -1.71 -0.51 4.96
CA THR A 23 -0.83 0.67 5.05
C THR A 23 0.58 0.28 5.51
N GLY A 24 0.69 -0.56 6.54
CA GLY A 24 1.98 -1.06 7.03
C GLY A 24 2.72 -1.90 5.99
N THR A 25 2.00 -2.74 5.25
CA THR A 25 2.59 -3.56 4.17
C THR A 25 3.10 -2.70 3.03
N VAL A 26 2.36 -1.65 2.62
CA VAL A 26 2.79 -0.73 1.57
C VAL A 26 4.09 -0.03 1.95
N TRP A 27 4.20 0.46 3.19
CA TRP A 27 5.44 1.05 3.72
C TRP A 27 6.61 0.08 3.69
N PHE A 28 6.39 -1.18 4.13
CA PHE A 28 7.41 -2.21 4.08
C PHE A 28 7.85 -2.51 2.65
N THR A 29 6.91 -2.65 1.71
CA THR A 29 7.23 -2.90 0.29
C THR A 29 7.94 -1.72 -0.36
N LEU A 30 7.61 -0.47 0.01
CA LEU A 30 8.33 0.71 -0.46
C LEU A 30 9.78 0.69 0.03
N PHE A 31 10.00 0.37 1.30
CA PHE A 31 11.35 0.23 1.85
C PHE A 31 12.17 -0.83 1.10
N VAL A 32 11.58 -2.02 0.87
CA VAL A 32 12.23 -3.09 0.10
C VAL A 32 12.51 -2.66 -1.35
N GLY A 33 11.57 -1.96 -2.00
CA GLY A 33 11.75 -1.41 -3.34
C GLY A 33 12.93 -0.43 -3.43
N VAL A 34 13.06 0.47 -2.45
CA VAL A 34 14.20 1.39 -2.35
C VAL A 34 15.51 0.62 -2.17
N VAL A 35 15.54 -0.41 -1.32
CA VAL A 35 16.74 -1.26 -1.12
C VAL A 35 17.13 -1.96 -2.43
N PHE A 36 16.17 -2.50 -3.17
CA PHE A 36 16.45 -3.11 -4.48
C PHE A 36 16.94 -2.10 -5.51
N LEU A 37 16.40 -0.88 -5.50
CA LEU A 37 16.85 0.20 -6.39
C LEU A 37 18.31 0.58 -6.06
N VAL A 38 18.65 0.78 -4.79
CA VAL A 38 20.02 1.09 -4.34
C VAL A 38 20.98 -0.05 -4.66
N ALA A 39 20.59 -1.30 -4.40
CA ALA A 39 21.40 -2.48 -4.74
C ALA A 39 21.59 -2.60 -6.26
N GLY A 40 20.55 -2.32 -7.05
CA GLY A 40 20.58 -2.36 -8.51
C GLY A 40 21.47 -1.27 -9.10
N VAL A 41 21.49 -0.07 -8.52
CA VAL A 41 22.42 1.01 -8.90
C VAL A 41 23.85 0.60 -8.59
N ARG A 42 24.10 0.01 -7.42
CA ARG A 42 25.45 -0.38 -6.99
C ARG A 42 26.01 -1.58 -7.75
N GLY A 43 25.15 -2.47 -8.25
CA GLY A 43 25.54 -3.63 -9.06
C GLY A 43 25.45 -3.42 -10.58
N GLU A 44 25.10 -2.21 -11.05
CA GLU A 44 24.77 -1.90 -12.46
C GLU A 44 23.74 -2.83 -13.12
N GLN A 45 22.95 -3.54 -12.30
CA GLN A 45 21.93 -4.46 -12.78
C GLN A 45 20.68 -3.68 -13.17
N ARG A 46 20.61 -3.27 -14.44
CA ARG A 46 19.45 -2.57 -15.04
C ARG A 46 18.12 -3.28 -14.79
N TRP A 47 18.14 -4.62 -14.75
CA TRP A 47 16.97 -5.43 -14.40
C TRP A 47 16.48 -5.13 -12.98
N LEU A 48 17.38 -5.14 -11.99
CA LEU A 48 17.03 -4.90 -10.59
C LEU A 48 16.55 -3.45 -10.35
N GLN A 49 17.16 -2.49 -11.06
CA GLN A 49 16.72 -1.10 -11.05
C GLN A 49 15.30 -0.94 -11.62
N PHE A 50 14.96 -1.64 -12.71
CA PHE A 50 13.62 -1.61 -13.28
C PHE A 50 12.56 -2.12 -12.30
N TRP A 51 12.82 -3.27 -11.66
CA TRP A 51 11.89 -3.84 -10.67
C TRP A 51 11.79 -3.02 -9.38
N GLY A 52 12.90 -2.47 -8.90
CA GLY A 52 12.91 -1.54 -7.76
C GLY A 52 12.18 -0.23 -8.06
N ALA A 53 12.39 0.34 -9.24
CA ALA A 53 11.69 1.56 -9.66
C ALA A 53 10.18 1.32 -9.84
N LEU A 54 9.78 0.22 -10.47
CA LEU A 54 8.38 -0.13 -10.66
C LEU A 54 7.66 -0.31 -9.32
N THR A 55 8.26 -1.00 -8.36
CA THR A 55 7.70 -1.17 -7.01
C THR A 55 7.60 0.17 -6.27
N CYS A 56 8.63 1.02 -6.32
CA CYS A 56 8.57 2.38 -5.77
C CYS A 56 7.47 3.23 -6.41
N VAL A 57 7.31 3.20 -7.74
CA VAL A 57 6.25 3.92 -8.46
C VAL A 57 4.87 3.41 -8.06
N CYS A 58 4.67 2.09 -7.95
CA CYS A 58 3.41 1.52 -7.50
C CYS A 58 3.05 1.98 -6.07
N CYS A 59 4.03 1.99 -5.16
CA CYS A 59 3.80 2.48 -3.79
C CYS A 59 3.53 3.99 -3.78
N ALA A 60 4.26 4.78 -4.57
CA ALA A 60 4.02 6.21 -4.72
C ALA A 60 2.63 6.50 -5.28
N LEU A 61 2.14 5.71 -6.23
CA LEU A 61 0.77 5.82 -6.76
C LEU A 61 -0.28 5.46 -5.71
N TYR A 62 -0.02 4.48 -4.85
CA TYR A 62 -0.91 4.14 -3.74
C TYR A 62 -1.07 5.33 -2.78
N PHE A 63 0.05 5.94 -2.36
CA PHE A 63 0.02 7.14 -1.53
C PHE A 63 -0.54 8.35 -2.27
N ALA A 64 -0.25 8.52 -3.57
CA ALA A 64 -0.79 9.60 -4.37
C ALA A 64 -2.32 9.48 -4.54
N ARG A 65 -2.85 8.25 -4.70
CA ARG A 65 -4.29 8.00 -4.69
C ARG A 65 -4.93 8.44 -3.38
N ASP A 66 -4.27 8.14 -2.26
CA ASP A 66 -4.74 8.51 -0.93
C ASP A 66 -4.64 10.03 -0.69
N LEU A 67 -3.52 10.65 -1.10
CA LEU A 67 -3.21 12.07 -0.95
C LEU A 67 -4.04 12.98 -1.87
N LEU A 68 -4.28 12.56 -3.12
CA LEU A 68 -5.12 13.27 -4.09
C LEU A 68 -6.62 13.12 -3.78
N GLY A 69 -7.00 12.33 -2.77
CA GLY A 69 -8.39 12.18 -2.36
C GLY A 69 -9.27 11.48 -3.39
N PHE A 70 -8.69 10.72 -4.33
CA PHE A 70 -9.45 9.90 -5.28
C PHE A 70 -10.34 8.86 -4.57
N SER A 71 -9.96 8.43 -3.37
CA SER A 71 -10.76 7.62 -2.45
C SER A 71 -12.01 8.36 -1.93
N ARG A 72 -11.96 9.69 -1.77
CA ARG A 72 -13.13 10.51 -1.37
C ARG A 72 -14.09 10.76 -2.52
N LEU A 73 -13.59 10.86 -3.76
CA LEU A 73 -14.42 11.09 -4.96
C LEU A 73 -15.21 9.85 -5.40
N LEU A 74 -14.68 8.64 -5.20
CA LEU A 74 -15.38 7.39 -5.51
C LEU A 74 -16.31 6.91 -4.38
N ALA A 75 -16.15 7.43 -3.17
CA ALA A 75 -17.03 7.12 -2.03
C ALA A 75 -18.31 7.97 -1.99
N SER A 76 -18.40 9.03 -2.81
CA SER A 76 -19.56 9.93 -2.91
C SER A 76 -20.51 9.62 -4.09
N SER A 77 -20.27 8.54 -4.83
CA SER A 77 -21.11 8.07 -5.95
C SER A 77 -21.69 6.69 -5.66
#